data_AF-A0A7V1BRH7-F1
#
_entry.id   AF-A0A7V1BRH7-F1
#
_cell.length_a   1.000
_cell.length_b   1.000
_cell.length_c   1.000
_cell.angle_alpha   90.00
_cell.angle_beta   90.00
_cell.angle_gamma   90.00
#
_symmetry.space_group_name_H-M   'P 1'
#
loop_
_entity.id
_entity.type
_entity.pdbx_description
1 polymer ?
#
loop_
_entity_poly.entity_id
_entity_poly.type
_entity_poly.pdbx_seq_one_letter_code
_entity_poly.pdbx_strand_id
1 'polypeptide(L)'
;MARAGITYQDVANAAQRVRQRGDEPTVDRVRSELGTGSRSTLGPMLKRWKTGSEAAADLNGLPADLVAAVKALHERAQYAA
;
A
#
# COMPACT_ATOMS: atom_id res chain seq x y z
N MET A 1 -23.96 19.19 0.39
CA MET A 1 -22.71 18.79 -0.31
C MET A 1 -22.37 17.36 0.10
N ALA A 2 -22.49 16.41 -0.81
CA ALA A 2 -22.02 15.05 -0.57
C ALA A 2 -20.49 15.11 -0.46
N ARG A 3 -19.98 14.93 0.76
CA ARG A 3 -18.55 14.85 1.05
C ARG A 3 -18.04 13.65 0.25
N ALA A 4 -17.16 13.88 -0.73
CA ALA A 4 -16.50 12.79 -1.43
C ALA A 4 -15.86 11.89 -0.37
N GLY A 5 -16.38 10.66 -0.23
CA GLY A 5 -15.89 9.72 0.74
C GLY A 5 -14.44 9.39 0.45
N ILE A 6 -13.62 9.26 1.49
CA ILE A 6 -12.25 8.77 1.34
C ILE A 6 -12.31 7.33 0.84
N THR A 7 -11.57 7.07 -0.23
CA THR A 7 -11.47 5.73 -0.78
C THR A 7 -10.32 4.96 -0.13
N TYR A 8 -10.34 3.65 -0.31
CA TYR A 8 -9.23 2.81 0.14
C TYR A 8 -7.91 3.18 -0.56
N GLN A 9 -7.95 3.56 -1.84
CA GLN A 9 -6.77 3.94 -2.59
C GLN A 9 -6.10 5.20 -2.03
N ASP A 10 -6.89 6.18 -1.59
CA ASP A 10 -6.38 7.37 -0.94
C ASP A 10 -5.59 7.01 0.33
N VAL A 11 -6.17 6.14 1.17
CA VAL A 11 -5.54 5.63 2.40
C VAL A 11 -4.26 4.85 2.09
N ALA A 12 -4.28 3.98 1.08
CA ALA A 12 -3.13 3.18 0.69
C ALA A 12 -1.97 4.06 0.20
N ASN A 13 -2.26 5.06 -0.65
CA ASN A 13 -1.27 5.99 -1.16
C ASN A 13 -0.67 6.86 -0.05
N ALA A 14 -1.50 7.36 0.86
CA ALA A 14 -1.05 8.13 2.02
C ALA A 14 -0.18 7.27 2.95
N ALA A 15 -0.61 6.05 3.28
CA ALA A 15 0.15 5.12 4.11
C ALA A 15 1.50 4.75 3.47
N GLN A 16 1.53 4.56 2.15
CA GLN A 16 2.77 4.31 1.42
C GLN A 16 3.73 5.50 1.48
N ARG A 17 3.24 6.74 1.33
CA ARG A 17 4.08 7.94 1.49
C ARG A 17 4.67 8.04 2.89
N VAL A 18 3.87 7.80 3.94
CA VAL A 18 4.37 7.79 5.33
C VAL A 18 5.47 6.74 5.50
N ARG A 19 5.25 5.52 5.01
CA ARG A 19 6.25 4.44 5.06
C ARG A 19 7.53 4.77 4.27
N GLN A 20 7.42 5.43 3.11
CA GLN A 20 8.59 5.86 2.31
C GLN A 20 9.43 6.94 3.01
N ARG A 21 8.83 7.74 3.89
CA ARG A 21 9.57 8.68 4.76
C ARG A 21 10.30 7.98 5.92
N GLY A 22 10.12 6.67 6.09
CA GLY A 22 10.67 5.89 7.22
C GLY A 22 9.78 5.90 8.47
N ASP A 23 8.58 6.50 8.39
CA ASP A 23 7.64 6.58 9.49
C ASP A 23 6.66 5.40 9.51
N GLU A 24 6.23 5.02 10.71
CA GLU A 24 5.13 4.05 10.89
C GLU A 24 3.80 4.69 10.42
N PRO A 25 3.10 4.10 9.43
CA PRO A 25 1.82 4.60 8.95
C PRO A 25 0.72 4.34 9.99
N THR A 26 0.48 5.33 10.84
CA THR A 26 -0.59 5.35 11.85
C THR A 26 -1.82 6.10 11.32
N VAL A 27 -2.98 5.86 11.95
CA VAL A 27 -4.23 6.52 11.54
C VAL A 27 -4.11 8.05 11.57
N ASP A 28 -3.46 8.60 12.59
CA ASP A 28 -3.30 10.05 12.71
C ASP A 28 -2.35 10.64 11.65
N ARG A 29 -1.25 9.94 11.32
CA ARG A 29 -0.33 10.38 10.25
C ARG A 29 -0.98 10.30 8.87
N VAL A 30 -1.67 9.20 8.58
CA VAL A 30 -2.41 9.02 7.32
C VAL A 30 -3.53 10.06 7.20
N ARG A 31 -4.22 10.36 8.31
CA ARG A 31 -5.21 11.44 8.35
C ARG A 31 -4.57 12.81 8.12
N SER A 32 -3.40 13.07 8.69
CA SER A 32 -2.65 14.31 8.46
C SER A 32 -2.24 14.47 7.00
N GLU A 33 -1.84 13.39 6.35
CA GLU A 33 -1.49 13.36 4.92
C GLU A 33 -2.72 13.54 4.01
N LEU A 34 -3.89 13.05 4.42
CA LEU A 34 -5.13 13.16 3.65
C LEU A 34 -5.92 14.45 3.91
N GLY A 35 -5.69 15.11 5.06
CA GLY A 35 -6.43 16.31 5.48
C GLY A 35 -7.90 16.07 5.87
N THR A 36 -8.42 14.85 5.68
CA THR A 36 -9.81 14.48 5.96
C THR A 36 -9.90 13.02 6.42
N GLY A 37 -11.09 12.61 6.88
CA GLY A 37 -11.38 11.24 7.30
C GLY A 37 -11.52 11.10 8.80
N SER A 38 -12.55 10.37 9.23
CA SER A 38 -12.69 9.97 10.63
C SER A 38 -11.76 8.80 10.94
N ARG A 39 -11.33 8.70 12.20
CA ARG A 39 -10.55 7.54 12.67
C ARG A 39 -11.30 6.22 12.48
N SER A 40 -12.63 6.24 12.59
CA SER A 40 -13.49 5.08 12.37
C SER A 40 -13.52 4.60 10.92
N THR A 41 -13.35 5.51 9.94
CA THR A 41 -13.24 5.14 8.52
C THR A 41 -11.83 4.71 8.16
N LEU A 42 -10.82 5.46 8.61
CA LEU A 42 -9.42 5.22 8.26
C LEU A 42 -8.84 3.96 8.92
N GLY A 43 -9.24 3.64 10.15
CA GLY A 43 -8.72 2.50 10.91
C GLY A 43 -8.86 1.16 10.18
N PRO A 44 -10.06 0.74 9.76
CA PRO A 44 -10.26 -0.50 9.02
C PRO A 44 -9.50 -0.54 7.69
N MET A 45 -9.49 0.57 6.95
CA MET A 45 -8.78 0.68 5.66
C MET A 45 -7.27 0.57 5.83
N LEU A 46 -6.72 1.25 6.83
CA LEU A 46 -5.29 1.20 7.13
C LEU A 46 -4.86 -0.17 7.63
N LYS A 47 -5.68 -0.83 8.47
CA LYS A 47 -5.43 -2.21 8.90
C LYS A 47 -5.36 -3.16 7.70
N ARG A 48 -6.32 -3.06 6.77
CA ARG A 48 -6.33 -3.85 5.53
C ARG A 48 -5.07 -3.59 4.69
N TRP A 49 -4.67 -2.33 4.55
CA TRP A 49 -3.46 -1.96 3.83
C TRP A 49 -2.21 -2.55 4.49
N LYS A 50 -2.08 -2.49 5.83
CA LYS A 50 -0.93 -3.08 6.55
C LYS A 50 -0.81 -4.57 6.30
N THR A 51 -1.90 -5.34 6.46
CA THR A 51 -1.87 -6.80 6.22
C THR A 51 -1.47 -7.14 4.79
N GLY A 52 -1.96 -6.40 3.79
CA GLY A 52 -1.53 -6.60 2.39
C GLY A 52 -0.11 -6.12 2.11
N SER A 53 0.32 -5.05 2.78
CA SER A 53 1.65 -4.47 2.64
C SER A 53 2.73 -5.28 3.34
N GLU A 54 2.41 -6.00 4.41
CA GLU A 54 3.30 -6.98 5.05
C GLU A 54 3.50 -8.20 4.16
N ALA A 55 2.43 -8.73 3.57
CA ALA A 55 2.54 -9.80 2.56
C ALA A 55 3.36 -9.37 1.32
N ALA A 56 3.26 -8.11 0.90
CA ALA A 56 4.09 -7.56 -0.17
C ALA A 56 5.50 -7.14 0.29
N ALA A 57 5.69 -6.80 1.57
CA ALA A 57 6.99 -6.48 2.15
C ALA A 57 7.85 -7.74 2.31
N ASP A 58 7.22 -8.88 2.57
CA ASP A 58 7.86 -10.19 2.47
C ASP A 58 8.48 -10.40 1.08
N LEU A 59 7.87 -9.83 0.03
CA LEU A 59 8.43 -9.77 -1.32
C LEU A 59 9.47 -8.66 -1.55
N ASN A 60 9.51 -7.61 -0.72
CA ASN A 60 10.55 -6.57 -0.77
C ASN A 60 11.81 -6.94 0.04
N GLY A 61 11.76 -8.02 0.83
CA GLY A 61 12.93 -8.70 1.38
C GLY A 61 13.54 -9.72 0.43
N LEU A 62 12.92 -9.96 -0.74
CA LEU A 62 13.48 -10.86 -1.73
C LEU A 62 14.72 -10.22 -2.37
N PRO A 63 15.84 -10.96 -2.47
CA PRO A 63 16.99 -10.58 -3.28
C PRO A 63 16.54 -10.11 -4.66
N ALA A 64 17.17 -9.04 -5.16
CA ALA A 64 16.86 -8.47 -6.48
C ALA A 64 16.84 -9.55 -7.59
N ASP A 65 17.66 -10.58 -7.44
CA ASP A 65 17.75 -11.72 -8.35
C ASP A 65 16.47 -12.55 -8.42
N LEU A 66 15.75 -12.73 -7.30
CA LEU A 66 14.48 -13.46 -7.27
C LEU A 66 13.36 -12.64 -7.91
N VAL A 67 13.34 -11.32 -7.70
CA VAL A 67 12.40 -10.42 -8.38
C VAL A 67 12.64 -10.42 -9.88
N ALA A 68 13.90 -10.41 -10.32
CA ALA A 68 14.27 -10.51 -11.73
C ALA A 68 13.84 -11.86 -12.33
N ALA A 69 14.04 -12.97 -11.61
CA ALA A 69 13.64 -14.31 -12.06
C ALA A 69 12.11 -14.42 -12.25
N VAL A 70 11.31 -13.87 -11.33
CA VAL A 70 9.84 -13.87 -11.45
C VAL A 70 9.38 -13.00 -12.62
N LYS A 71 10.00 -11.83 -12.84
CA LYS A 71 9.70 -10.98 -14.00
C LYS A 71 10.00 -11.68 -15.32
N ALA A 72 11.17 -12.31 -15.43
CA ALA A 72 11.57 -13.06 -16.63
C ALA A 72 10.62 -14.24 -16.91
N LEU A 73 10.16 -14.94 -15.86
CA LEU A 73 9.17 -16.00 -16.00
C LEU A 73 7.82 -15.46 -16.50
N HIS A 74 7.37 -14.33 -15.95
CA HIS A 74 6.12 -13.70 -16.35
C HIS A 74 6.14 -13.25 -17.81
N GLU A 75 7.21 -12.58 -18.25
CA GLU A 75 7.40 -12.19 -19.65
C GLU A 75 7.34 -13.41 -20.56
N ARG A 76 8.06 -14.47 -20.23
CA ARG A 76 8.08 -15.69 -21.03
C ARG A 76 6.71 -16.39 -21.10
N ALA A 77 5.92 -16.32 -20.02
CA ALA A 77 4.56 -16.83 -20.00
C ALA A 77 3.59 -15.96 -20.82
N GLN A 78 3.81 -14.65 -20.91
CA GLN A 78 2.99 -13.72 -21.71
C GLN A 78 3.29 -13.80 -23.21
N TYR A 79 4.55 -14.02 -23.59
CA TYR A 79 4.95 -14.19 -25.00
C TYR A 79 4.65 -15.58 -25.57
N ALA A 80 4.26 -16.55 -24.73
CA ALA A 80 3.91 -17.91 -25.15
C ALA A 80 2.40 -18.10 -25.43
N ALA A 81 1.61 -17.02 -25.41
CA ALA A 81 0.19 -16.98 -25.75
C ALA A 81 -0.04 -16.17 -27.04
#